data_AF-A0A087MLJ5-F1
#
_entry.id   AF-A0A087MLJ5-F1
#
_cell.length_a   1.000
_cell.length_b   1.000
_cell.length_c   1.000
_cell.angle_alpha   90.00
_cell.angle_beta   90.00
_cell.angle_gamma   90.00
#
_symmetry.space_group_name_H-M   'P 1'
#
loop_
_entity.id
_entity.type
_entity.pdbx_description
1 polymer ?
#
loop_
_entity_poly.entity_id
_entity_poly.type
_entity_poly.pdbx_seq_one_letter_code
_entity_poly.pdbx_strand_id
1 'polypeptide(L)'
;MSFRYQWVLGVAMAFSGCVGAVGKDGTGVSAANAPTLPPAPSGEATMGGNRVRFEVDGQEYAFRTPEVRHSRARVAEHVVAQSFELANADNSLYARLVLNVTDDRINLSGEYAAVALDDQAQRERPGVGEVVLAEETDATRGRRMLPSGSGVIVVEHVHGRLKVRFSTGGDGLFRKADASPVTGTLDFHWRP
;
A
#
# COMPACT_ATOMS: atom_id res chain seq x y z
N MET A 1 65.55 30.66 -7.51
CA MET A 1 65.44 30.85 -8.98
C MET A 1 63.98 31.07 -9.31
N SER A 2 63.65 32.12 -10.06
CA SER A 2 62.30 32.35 -10.59
C SER A 2 62.03 31.47 -11.81
N PHE A 3 60.77 31.18 -12.13
CA PHE A 3 60.15 31.58 -13.41
C PHE A 3 58.61 31.43 -13.37
N ARG A 4 57.91 32.25 -14.17
CA ARG A 4 56.44 32.33 -14.33
C ARG A 4 56.03 31.97 -15.76
N TYR A 5 54.84 31.38 -15.97
CA TYR A 5 53.94 31.41 -17.16
C TYR A 5 52.73 30.48 -16.87
N GLN A 6 51.42 30.77 -17.00
CA GLN A 6 50.61 31.98 -17.28
C GLN A 6 50.02 32.16 -18.72
N TRP A 7 48.68 32.03 -18.84
CA TRP A 7 47.78 32.20 -20.02
C TRP A 7 47.85 31.08 -21.11
N VAL A 8 46.87 30.84 -22.02
CA VAL A 8 45.71 31.62 -22.55
C VAL A 8 44.48 30.71 -22.81
N LEU A 9 43.30 31.23 -22.42
CA LEU A 9 41.98 31.27 -23.09
C LEU A 9 41.66 30.41 -24.35
N GLY A 10 40.41 29.90 -24.42
CA GLY A 10 39.77 29.42 -25.64
C GLY A 10 38.24 29.55 -25.57
N VAL A 11 37.67 30.59 -26.20
CA VAL A 11 36.22 30.81 -26.33
C VAL A 11 35.85 30.88 -27.81
N ALA A 12 34.82 30.14 -28.22
CA ALA A 12 34.08 30.41 -29.46
C ALA A 12 32.62 29.95 -29.32
N MET A 13 31.68 30.87 -29.52
CA MET A 13 30.25 30.57 -29.61
C MET A 13 29.88 30.15 -31.04
N ALA A 14 28.75 29.44 -31.18
CA ALA A 14 27.92 29.54 -32.38
C ALA A 14 26.43 29.64 -31.99
N PHE A 15 25.79 30.74 -32.36
CA PHE A 15 24.34 30.96 -32.25
C PHE A 15 23.65 30.74 -33.61
N SER A 16 22.35 30.43 -33.55
CA SER A 16 21.32 30.32 -34.61
C SER A 16 20.84 28.88 -34.83
N GLY A 17 19.54 28.57 -34.85
CA GLY A 17 18.37 29.41 -34.57
C GLY A 17 17.18 29.02 -35.45
N CYS A 18 15.96 29.01 -34.88
CA CYS A 18 14.70 29.43 -35.53
C CYS A 18 13.51 29.24 -34.58
N VAL A 19 12.51 30.11 -34.74
CA VAL A 19 11.32 30.21 -33.88
C VAL A 19 10.15 29.47 -34.53
N GLY A 20 9.35 28.74 -33.73
CA GLY A 20 8.14 28.05 -34.17
C GLY A 20 6.96 28.24 -33.22
N ALA A 21 6.09 29.19 -33.58
CA ALA A 21 4.67 29.38 -33.22
C ALA A 21 4.11 28.96 -31.83
N VAL A 22 3.37 29.90 -31.23
CA VAL A 22 2.43 29.66 -30.13
C VAL A 22 1.28 28.75 -30.58
N GLY A 23 1.11 27.61 -29.92
CA GLY A 23 -0.14 26.86 -29.87
C GLY A 23 -0.86 27.12 -28.56
N LYS A 24 -2.12 27.56 -28.63
CA LYS A 24 -3.07 27.42 -27.51
C LYS A 24 -3.48 25.94 -27.39
N ASP A 25 -4.22 25.67 -26.32
CA ASP A 25 -4.71 24.35 -25.90
C ASP A 25 -3.58 23.53 -25.21
N GLY A 26 -3.73 23.04 -23.99
CA GLY A 26 -4.95 22.78 -23.22
C GLY A 26 -5.11 21.27 -23.10
N THR A 27 -5.03 20.77 -21.87
CA THR A 27 -4.96 19.33 -21.52
C THR A 27 -3.69 18.60 -22.03
N GLY A 28 -3.12 17.65 -21.30
CA GLY A 28 -3.37 17.27 -19.91
C GLY A 28 -2.12 16.63 -19.31
N VAL A 29 -1.91 16.82 -18.01
CA VAL A 29 -0.94 16.01 -17.27
C VAL A 29 -1.40 14.56 -17.40
N SER A 30 -0.55 13.69 -17.96
CA SER A 30 -0.87 12.27 -18.07
C SER A 30 -0.99 11.72 -16.65
N ALA A 31 -2.22 11.54 -16.19
CA ALA A 31 -2.49 10.95 -14.89
C ALA A 31 -1.94 9.53 -14.93
N ALA A 32 -0.93 9.25 -14.09
CA ALA A 32 -0.53 7.89 -13.81
C ALA A 32 -1.78 7.15 -13.34
N ASN A 33 -2.26 6.19 -14.15
CA ASN A 33 -3.53 5.51 -13.89
C ASN A 33 -3.50 4.95 -12.46
N ALA A 34 -4.42 5.43 -11.62
CA ALA A 34 -4.65 4.83 -10.31
C ALA A 34 -4.92 3.32 -10.53
N PRO A 35 -4.32 2.43 -9.73
CA PRO A 35 -4.45 0.99 -9.94
C PRO A 35 -5.92 0.57 -9.79
N THR A 36 -6.58 0.31 -10.91
CA THR A 36 -7.97 -0.14 -10.95
C THR A 36 -8.08 -1.51 -10.28
N LEU A 37 -8.80 -1.55 -9.15
CA LEU A 37 -9.07 -2.81 -8.45
C LEU A 37 -9.84 -3.77 -9.37
N PRO A 38 -9.46 -5.07 -9.44
CA PRO A 38 -10.26 -6.05 -10.15
C PRO A 38 -11.66 -6.19 -9.50
N PRO A 39 -12.68 -6.61 -10.28
CA PRO A 39 -14.01 -6.85 -9.75
C PRO A 39 -13.96 -7.94 -8.66
N ALA A 40 -14.83 -7.81 -7.66
CA ALA A 40 -14.91 -8.78 -6.57
C ALA A 40 -15.24 -10.19 -7.13
N PRO A 41 -14.54 -11.25 -6.69
CA PRO A 41 -14.76 -12.59 -7.23
C PRO A 41 -16.16 -13.11 -6.90
N SER A 42 -16.90 -13.51 -7.92
CA SER A 42 -18.21 -14.15 -7.81
C SER A 42 -18.05 -15.60 -7.33
N GLY A 43 -18.33 -15.87 -6.05
CA GLY A 43 -18.21 -17.21 -5.46
C GLY A 43 -19.03 -17.37 -4.18
N GLU A 44 -19.60 -18.56 -3.99
CA GLU A 44 -20.68 -18.82 -3.02
C GLU A 44 -20.32 -18.58 -1.55
N ALA A 45 -21.33 -18.13 -0.80
CA ALA A 45 -21.30 -17.94 0.65
C ALA A 45 -21.32 -19.29 1.40
N THR A 46 -20.23 -20.04 1.36
CA THR A 46 -20.00 -21.22 2.21
C THR A 46 -19.80 -20.80 3.67
N MET A 47 -20.52 -21.43 4.60
CA MET A 47 -20.57 -21.06 6.02
C MET A 47 -19.19 -20.98 6.72
N GLY A 48 -19.05 -19.96 7.58
CA GLY A 48 -18.27 -20.04 8.83
C GLY A 48 -16.74 -19.95 8.78
N GLY A 49 -16.17 -18.76 8.51
CA GLY A 49 -14.75 -18.52 8.80
C GLY A 49 -14.24 -17.16 8.33
N ASN A 50 -13.08 -16.73 8.85
CA ASN A 50 -12.34 -15.59 8.31
C ASN A 50 -11.46 -16.10 7.15
N ARG A 51 -11.32 -15.31 6.09
CA ARG A 51 -10.68 -15.69 4.84
C ARG A 51 -9.71 -14.60 4.38
N VAL A 52 -8.56 -15.02 3.87
CA VAL A 52 -7.54 -14.16 3.26
C VAL A 52 -7.13 -14.77 1.93
N ARG A 53 -7.02 -13.94 0.88
CA ARG A 53 -6.47 -14.33 -0.44
C ARG A 53 -5.69 -13.14 -1.00
N PHE A 54 -4.49 -13.37 -1.53
CA PHE A 54 -3.70 -12.33 -2.18
C PHE A 54 -2.77 -12.91 -3.25
N GLU A 55 -2.36 -12.07 -4.20
CA GLU A 55 -1.48 -12.43 -5.31
C GLU A 55 -0.21 -11.57 -5.30
N VAL A 56 0.95 -12.22 -5.37
CA VAL A 56 2.28 -11.58 -5.38
C VAL A 56 3.07 -12.18 -6.53
N ASP A 57 3.53 -11.36 -7.47
CA ASP A 57 4.36 -11.81 -8.61
C ASP A 57 3.72 -12.95 -9.44
N GLY A 58 2.38 -12.98 -9.54
CA GLY A 58 1.61 -14.03 -10.22
C GLY A 58 1.37 -15.30 -9.40
N GLN A 59 1.88 -15.38 -8.17
CA GLN A 59 1.62 -16.48 -7.23
C GLN A 59 0.48 -16.11 -6.26
N GLU A 60 -0.52 -16.96 -6.20
CA GLU A 60 -1.64 -16.84 -5.25
C GLU A 60 -1.33 -17.49 -3.91
N TYR A 61 -1.72 -16.80 -2.83
CA TYR A 61 -1.72 -17.28 -1.47
C TYR A 61 -3.14 -17.15 -0.91
N ALA A 62 -3.61 -18.18 -0.20
CA ALA A 62 -4.92 -18.12 0.45
C ALA A 62 -4.91 -18.93 1.76
N PHE A 63 -5.56 -18.40 2.79
CA PHE A 63 -5.75 -19.12 4.05
C PHE A 63 -7.08 -18.79 4.71
N ARG A 64 -7.44 -19.63 5.70
CA ARG A 64 -8.58 -19.44 6.58
C ARG A 64 -8.11 -19.45 8.02
N THR A 65 -8.83 -18.73 8.87
CA THR A 65 -8.54 -18.69 10.32
C THR A 65 -9.83 -18.52 11.12
N PRO A 66 -9.96 -19.15 12.31
CA PRO A 66 -11.11 -18.96 13.18
C PRO A 66 -11.08 -17.59 13.89
N GLU A 67 -9.89 -17.03 14.11
CA GLU A 67 -9.69 -15.86 14.96
C GLU A 67 -9.27 -14.62 14.15
N VAL A 68 -9.53 -13.44 14.72
CA VAL A 68 -8.95 -12.16 14.30
C VAL A 68 -8.45 -11.49 15.57
N ARG A 69 -7.18 -11.14 15.63
CA ARG A 69 -6.66 -10.32 16.75
C ARG A 69 -6.93 -8.87 16.38
N HIS A 70 -7.71 -8.18 17.22
CA HIS A 70 -8.03 -6.77 17.03
C HIS A 70 -7.37 -5.94 18.13
N SER A 71 -6.83 -4.79 17.76
CA SER A 71 -6.36 -3.78 18.71
C SER A 71 -6.66 -2.37 18.21
N ARG A 72 -6.84 -1.44 19.15
CA ARG A 72 -7.09 -0.02 18.89
C ARG A 72 -6.09 0.81 19.68
N ALA A 73 -5.35 1.68 19.00
CA ALA A 73 -4.38 2.57 19.62
C ALA A 73 -4.61 4.02 19.16
N ARG A 74 -4.48 5.00 20.05
CA ARG A 74 -4.43 6.43 19.66
C ARG A 74 -3.05 6.71 19.06
N VAL A 75 -3.03 7.30 17.86
CA VAL A 75 -1.79 7.62 17.13
C VAL A 75 -1.57 9.11 16.97
N ALA A 76 -2.62 9.93 17.00
CA ALA A 76 -2.55 11.39 17.05
C ALA A 76 -3.72 11.97 17.86
N GLU A 77 -3.81 13.30 17.92
CA GLU A 77 -5.05 13.97 18.33
C GLU A 77 -6.18 13.59 17.37
N HIS A 78 -7.32 13.15 17.91
CA HIS A 78 -8.48 12.64 17.17
C HIS A 78 -8.24 11.48 16.18
N VAL A 79 -7.07 10.82 16.15
CA VAL A 79 -6.80 9.70 15.23
C VAL A 79 -6.44 8.42 15.99
N VAL A 80 -7.09 7.33 15.60
CA VAL A 80 -6.85 5.98 16.11
C VAL A 80 -6.49 5.01 14.98
N ALA A 81 -5.48 4.18 15.23
CA ALA A 81 -5.16 3.02 14.42
C ALA A 81 -6.05 1.85 14.88
N GLN A 82 -6.81 1.29 13.95
CA GLN A 82 -7.56 0.03 14.09
C GLN A 82 -6.74 -1.06 13.41
N SER A 83 -6.16 -1.98 14.18
CA SER A 83 -5.31 -3.07 13.67
C SER A 83 -6.05 -4.40 13.75
N PHE A 84 -6.00 -5.16 12.66
CA PHE A 84 -6.59 -6.49 12.51
C PHE A 84 -5.52 -7.45 12.02
N GLU A 85 -5.23 -8.50 12.79
CA GLU A 85 -4.27 -9.54 12.44
C GLU A 85 -4.98 -10.87 12.19
N LEU A 86 -4.63 -11.51 11.07
CA LEU A 86 -5.11 -12.83 10.67
C LEU A 86 -3.91 -13.71 10.37
N ALA A 87 -3.86 -14.90 10.95
CA ALA A 87 -2.83 -15.90 10.70
C ALA A 87 -3.45 -17.29 10.50
N ASN A 88 -2.83 -18.13 9.68
CA ASN A 88 -3.15 -19.56 9.64
C ASN A 88 -2.66 -20.28 10.92
N ALA A 89 -3.05 -21.55 11.10
CA ALA A 89 -2.90 -22.27 12.37
C ALA A 89 -1.45 -22.48 12.84
N ASP A 90 -0.51 -22.60 11.91
CA ASP A 90 0.94 -22.71 12.13
C ASP A 90 1.66 -21.34 12.07
N ASN A 91 0.94 -20.26 11.75
CA ASN A 91 1.46 -18.90 11.53
C ASN A 91 2.42 -18.75 10.34
N SER A 92 2.46 -19.71 9.40
CA SER A 92 3.27 -19.62 8.18
C SER A 92 2.73 -18.62 7.15
N LEU A 93 1.45 -18.25 7.22
CA LEU A 93 0.83 -17.18 6.44
C LEU A 93 0.14 -16.18 7.37
N TYR A 94 0.41 -14.89 7.13
CA TYR A 94 -0.04 -13.79 7.98
C TYR A 94 -0.48 -12.59 7.14
N ALA A 95 -1.53 -11.92 7.59
CA ALA A 95 -1.99 -10.63 7.08
C ALA A 95 -2.37 -9.70 8.23
N ARG A 96 -1.80 -8.51 8.26
CA ARG A 96 -2.23 -7.38 9.10
C ARG A 96 -2.83 -6.30 8.23
N LEU A 97 -3.98 -5.79 8.63
CA LEU A 97 -4.55 -4.53 8.17
C LEU A 97 -4.49 -3.52 9.31
N VAL A 98 -3.94 -2.34 9.04
CA VAL A 98 -4.05 -1.18 9.93
C VAL A 98 -4.85 -0.10 9.19
N LEU A 99 -5.88 0.46 9.84
CA LEU A 99 -6.65 1.59 9.32
C LEU A 99 -6.56 2.76 10.29
N ASN A 100 -6.08 3.90 9.83
CA ASN A 100 -6.15 5.15 10.58
C ASN A 100 -7.49 5.84 10.34
N VAL A 101 -8.26 5.98 11.41
CA VAL A 101 -9.58 6.61 11.39
C VAL A 101 -9.68 7.69 12.47
N THR A 102 -10.65 8.59 12.32
CA THR A 102 -11.00 9.54 13.38
C THR A 102 -11.54 8.79 14.61
N ASP A 103 -11.31 9.33 15.81
CA ASP A 103 -11.59 8.61 17.06
C ASP A 103 -13.09 8.41 17.36
N ASP A 104 -13.95 9.13 16.66
CA ASP A 104 -15.42 9.01 16.61
C ASP A 104 -15.95 7.98 15.58
N ARG A 105 -15.11 7.48 14.67
CA ARG A 105 -15.56 6.68 13.52
C ARG A 105 -15.83 5.22 13.88
N ILE A 106 -17.11 4.90 14.04
CA ILE A 106 -17.61 3.54 14.28
C ILE A 106 -17.79 2.75 12.97
N ASN A 107 -17.99 3.40 11.81
CA ASN A 107 -18.08 2.71 10.52
C ASN A 107 -16.75 2.82 9.74
N LEU A 108 -16.02 1.72 9.65
CA LEU A 108 -14.75 1.63 8.92
C LEU A 108 -14.91 1.55 7.39
N SER A 109 -16.14 1.44 6.87
CA SER A 109 -16.37 1.40 5.42
C SER A 109 -15.86 2.67 4.73
N GLY A 110 -15.25 2.53 3.56
CA GLY A 110 -14.68 3.62 2.77
C GLY A 110 -13.40 3.24 2.03
N GLU A 111 -12.84 4.19 1.31
CA GLU A 111 -11.54 4.08 0.66
C GLU A 111 -10.45 4.71 1.53
N TYR A 112 -9.28 4.08 1.57
CA TYR A 112 -8.09 4.50 2.30
C TYR A 112 -6.89 4.46 1.36
N ALA A 113 -6.03 5.48 1.43
CA ALA A 113 -4.74 5.43 0.75
C ALA A 113 -3.84 4.40 1.44
N ALA A 114 -3.31 3.44 0.68
CA ALA A 114 -2.31 2.52 1.21
C ALA A 114 -0.96 3.23 1.30
N VAL A 115 -0.33 3.16 2.48
CA VAL A 115 0.95 3.80 2.80
C VAL A 115 1.73 2.92 3.78
N ALA A 116 3.04 3.13 3.87
CA ALA A 116 3.81 2.64 5.00
C ALA A 116 3.54 3.53 6.23
N LEU A 117 3.33 2.93 7.41
CA LEU A 117 3.05 3.65 8.66
C LEU A 117 4.28 3.71 9.59
N ASP A 118 5.48 3.51 9.04
CA ASP A 118 6.76 3.77 9.67
C ASP A 118 7.09 5.29 9.69
N ASP A 119 6.74 6.02 8.64
CA ASP A 119 6.68 7.49 8.62
C ASP A 119 5.61 8.03 9.58
N GLN A 120 6.05 8.87 10.51
CA GLN A 120 5.19 9.55 11.49
C GLN A 120 4.12 10.42 10.80
N ALA A 121 4.45 11.10 9.71
CA ALA A 121 3.51 11.99 9.01
C ALA A 121 2.36 11.21 8.35
N GLN A 122 2.59 9.97 7.93
CA GLN A 122 1.50 9.08 7.49
C GLN A 122 0.75 8.48 8.68
N ARG A 123 1.47 8.05 9.73
CA ARG A 123 0.89 7.42 10.93
C ARG A 123 -0.11 8.31 11.66
N GLU A 124 0.05 9.62 11.60
CA GLU A 124 -0.86 10.58 12.24
C GLU A 124 -2.05 10.99 11.35
N ARG A 125 -2.06 10.60 10.06
CA ARG A 125 -3.10 10.99 9.10
C ARG A 125 -4.32 10.06 9.17
N PRO A 126 -5.57 10.56 9.23
CA PRO A 126 -6.77 9.73 9.04
C PRO A 126 -6.99 9.42 7.55
N GLY A 127 -7.73 8.35 7.25
CA GLY A 127 -8.04 7.96 5.86
C GLY A 127 -6.88 7.29 5.12
N VAL A 128 -5.90 6.77 5.86
CA VAL A 128 -4.83 5.91 5.33
C VAL A 128 -4.88 4.54 5.99
N GLY A 129 -4.19 3.58 5.38
CA GLY A 129 -3.97 2.29 5.99
C GLY A 129 -2.72 1.60 5.47
N GLU A 130 -2.35 0.51 6.13
CA GLU A 130 -1.22 -0.34 5.77
C GLU A 130 -1.72 -1.78 5.68
N VAL A 131 -1.27 -2.50 4.65
CA VAL A 131 -1.40 -3.95 4.58
C VAL A 131 -0.01 -4.55 4.68
N VAL A 132 0.22 -5.37 5.71
CA VAL A 132 1.44 -6.16 5.87
C VAL A 132 1.08 -7.61 5.65
N LEU A 133 1.58 -8.19 4.58
CA LEU A 133 1.49 -9.62 4.32
C LEU A 133 2.82 -10.28 4.67
N ALA A 134 2.79 -11.51 5.17
CA ALA A 134 4.00 -12.27 5.40
C ALA A 134 3.81 -13.77 5.12
N GLU A 135 4.85 -14.36 4.56
CA GLU A 135 5.01 -15.79 4.33
C GLU A 135 6.26 -16.28 5.07
N GLU A 136 6.14 -17.32 5.88
CA GLU A 136 7.27 -18.02 6.48
C GLU A 136 7.75 -19.12 5.53
N THR A 137 8.85 -18.87 4.84
CA THR A 137 9.40 -19.80 3.83
C THR A 137 10.37 -20.83 4.43
N ASP A 138 10.96 -20.52 5.58
CA ASP A 138 11.86 -21.39 6.36
C ASP A 138 11.94 -20.83 7.79
N ALA A 139 11.56 -21.64 8.80
CA ALA A 139 11.56 -21.25 10.21
C ALA A 139 12.94 -20.81 10.74
N THR A 140 14.03 -21.17 10.06
CA THR A 140 15.41 -20.75 10.40
C THR A 140 15.83 -19.44 9.72
N ARG A 141 15.13 -19.03 8.65
CA ARG A 141 15.40 -17.79 7.88
C ARG A 141 14.42 -16.66 8.19
N GLY A 142 13.28 -16.99 8.80
CA GLY A 142 12.24 -16.03 9.17
C GLY A 142 11.25 -15.75 8.05
N ARG A 143 10.49 -14.67 8.20
CA ARG A 143 9.34 -14.34 7.37
C ARG A 143 9.70 -13.37 6.25
N ARG A 144 9.27 -13.68 5.02
CA ARG A 144 9.27 -12.73 3.91
C ARG A 144 8.10 -11.77 4.11
N MET A 145 8.38 -10.58 4.61
CA MET A 145 7.40 -9.50 4.70
C MET A 145 7.20 -8.81 3.35
N LEU A 146 5.97 -8.41 3.08
CA LEU A 146 5.53 -7.67 1.91
C LEU A 146 4.68 -6.47 2.40
N PRO A 147 5.32 -5.42 2.92
CA PRO A 147 4.62 -4.19 3.33
C PRO A 147 4.17 -3.36 2.13
N SER A 148 3.09 -2.60 2.32
CA SER A 148 2.53 -1.70 1.31
C SER A 148 3.19 -0.31 1.32
N GLY A 149 3.81 0.11 0.22
CA GLY A 149 4.37 1.46 0.09
C GLY A 149 3.39 2.51 -0.43
N SER A 150 2.45 2.08 -1.27
CA SER A 150 1.52 2.94 -1.99
C SER A 150 0.28 2.14 -2.42
N GLY A 151 -0.78 2.81 -2.87
CA GLY A 151 -1.95 2.17 -3.49
C GLY A 151 -3.26 2.47 -2.76
N VAL A 152 -4.19 1.51 -2.78
CA VAL A 152 -5.57 1.69 -2.29
C VAL A 152 -6.08 0.49 -1.49
N ILE A 153 -6.82 0.78 -0.43
CA ILE A 153 -7.56 -0.19 0.39
C ILE A 153 -9.04 0.26 0.41
N VAL A 154 -9.94 -0.60 -0.05
CA VAL A 154 -11.39 -0.39 -0.01
C VAL A 154 -11.99 -1.32 1.02
N VAL A 155 -12.74 -0.74 1.97
CA VAL A 155 -13.38 -1.44 3.09
C VAL A 155 -14.89 -1.33 2.96
N GLU A 156 -15.58 -2.47 3.05
CA GLU A 156 -17.03 -2.60 3.00
C GLU A 156 -17.51 -3.37 4.24
N HIS A 157 -18.39 -2.78 5.04
CA HIS A 157 -19.03 -3.48 6.16
C HIS A 157 -20.35 -4.12 5.70
N VAL A 158 -20.41 -5.45 5.67
CA VAL A 158 -21.58 -6.22 5.21
C VAL A 158 -21.92 -7.29 6.26
N HIS A 159 -23.12 -7.20 6.86
CA HIS A 159 -23.66 -8.19 7.81
C HIS A 159 -22.70 -8.59 8.96
N GLY A 160 -22.04 -7.63 9.63
CA GLY A 160 -21.11 -7.91 10.73
C GLY A 160 -19.77 -8.52 10.28
N ARG A 161 -19.38 -8.26 9.03
CA ARG A 161 -18.09 -8.64 8.45
C ARG A 161 -17.47 -7.44 7.75
N LEU A 162 -16.16 -7.28 7.93
CA LEU A 162 -15.35 -6.39 7.08
C LEU A 162 -14.90 -7.18 5.86
N LYS A 163 -15.25 -6.67 4.68
CA LYS A 163 -14.72 -7.08 3.40
C LYS A 163 -13.75 -6.01 2.94
N VAL A 164 -12.50 -6.40 2.76
CA VAL A 164 -11.41 -5.50 2.41
C VAL A 164 -10.88 -5.96 1.06
N ARG A 165 -10.75 -5.04 0.12
CA ARG A 165 -10.06 -5.24 -1.17
C ARG A 165 -8.89 -4.29 -1.21
N PHE A 166 -7.73 -4.75 -1.64
CA PHE A 166 -6.53 -3.91 -1.72
C PHE A 166 -5.74 -4.14 -3.00
N SER A 167 -5.03 -3.10 -3.42
CA SER A 167 -4.00 -3.11 -4.45
C SER A 167 -2.87 -2.21 -3.98
N THR A 168 -1.72 -2.80 -3.66
CA THR A 168 -0.61 -2.12 -3.00
C THR A 168 0.69 -2.27 -3.79
N GLY A 169 1.36 -1.14 -4.03
CA GLY A 169 2.70 -1.11 -4.61
C GLY A 169 3.79 -1.44 -3.59
N GLY A 170 5.00 -1.68 -4.07
CA GLY A 170 6.17 -1.85 -3.21
C GLY A 170 6.52 -0.58 -2.42
N ASP A 171 7.23 -0.78 -1.32
CA ASP A 171 7.70 0.24 -0.37
C ASP A 171 9.08 0.83 -0.72
N GLY A 172 9.77 0.26 -1.70
CA GLY A 172 11.14 0.62 -2.07
C GLY A 172 12.22 0.04 -1.17
N LEU A 173 11.86 -0.55 -0.02
CA LEU A 173 12.79 -1.14 0.95
C LEU A 173 12.78 -2.68 0.85
N PHE A 174 11.63 -3.31 1.06
CA PHE A 174 11.45 -4.77 0.98
C PHE A 174 10.95 -5.24 -0.39
N ARG A 175 10.22 -4.38 -1.13
CA ARG A 175 9.75 -4.61 -2.50
C ARG A 175 9.95 -3.34 -3.32
N LYS A 176 10.56 -3.43 -4.51
CA LYS A 176 10.77 -2.26 -5.37
C LYS A 176 9.45 -1.53 -5.64
N ALA A 177 9.47 -0.20 -5.62
CA ALA A 177 8.29 0.64 -5.80
C ALA A 177 7.62 0.47 -7.19
N ASP A 178 8.38 0.04 -8.21
CA ASP A 178 7.93 -0.23 -9.58
C ASP A 178 7.53 -1.70 -9.83
N ALA A 179 7.62 -2.57 -8.82
CA ALA A 179 7.17 -3.95 -8.95
C ALA A 179 5.65 -4.03 -9.13
N SER A 180 5.17 -5.09 -9.80
CA SER A 180 3.74 -5.35 -9.97
C SER A 180 2.97 -5.23 -8.64
N PRO A 181 1.77 -4.63 -8.62
CA PRO A 181 1.03 -4.44 -7.39
C PRO A 181 0.64 -5.79 -6.78
N VAL A 182 0.73 -5.87 -5.46
CA VAL A 182 0.16 -6.97 -4.69
C VAL A 182 -1.34 -6.69 -4.53
N THR A 183 -2.19 -7.62 -4.96
CA THR A 183 -3.65 -7.45 -4.85
C THR A 183 -4.25 -8.52 -3.95
N GLY A 184 -5.37 -8.23 -3.29
CA GLY A 184 -5.98 -9.23 -2.43
C GLY A 184 -7.27 -8.83 -1.75
N THR A 185 -7.77 -9.78 -0.96
CA THR A 185 -8.99 -9.68 -0.17
C THR A 185 -8.79 -10.20 1.26
N LEU A 186 -9.41 -9.50 2.22
CA LEU A 186 -9.62 -9.97 3.58
C LEU A 186 -11.14 -9.98 3.82
N ASP A 187 -11.71 -11.09 4.26
CA ASP A 187 -13.13 -11.19 4.60
C ASP A 187 -13.26 -11.84 5.98
N PHE A 188 -13.60 -11.05 7.00
CA PHE A 188 -13.56 -11.48 8.39
C PHE A 188 -14.66 -10.85 9.25
N HIS A 189 -15.03 -11.54 10.33
CA HIS A 189 -15.98 -11.00 11.30
C HIS A 189 -15.36 -9.88 12.12
N TRP A 190 -16.12 -8.82 12.31
CA TRP A 190 -15.76 -7.71 13.17
C TRP A 190 -16.94 -7.28 14.03
N ARG A 191 -16.66 -6.99 15.30
CA ARG A 191 -17.57 -6.35 16.25
C ARG A 191 -16.78 -5.22 16.90
N PRO A 192 -17.18 -3.95 16.72
CA PRO A 192 -16.52 -2.80 17.38
C PRO A 192 -16.69 -2.81 18.89
#